data_AF-A0A7C5IX93-F1
#
_entry.id   AF-A0A7C5IX93-F1
#
_cell.length_a   1.000
_cell.length_b   1.000
_cell.length_c   1.000
_cell.angle_alpha   90.00
_cell.angle_beta   90.00
_cell.angle_gamma   90.00
#
_symmetry.space_group_name_H-M   'P 1'
#
loop_
_entity.id
_entity.type
_entity.pdbx_description
1 polymer ?
#
loop_
_entity_poly.entity_id
_entity_poly.type
_entity_poly.pdbx_seq_one_letter_code
_entity_poly.pdbx_strand_id
1 'polypeptide(L)'
;MDKQKADSSGSTVSDIFSMLVETGQKEKQKRRQELLAPLGVKEFFVDGRITIDKRTCKGVECKLCIKACPTNALYWRSTGEVGITEELCIYCGACVLNCIVDDCIMIMRKRENGVIERFSTPRAFTMLEHSINARKRLERVRAVFPTVADYLKLYKPMMT
;
A
#
# COMPACT_ATOMS: atom_id res chain seq x y z
N MET A 1 26.98 56.03 -10.00
CA MET A 1 28.26 55.63 -9.40
C MET A 1 27.90 54.73 -8.23
N ASP A 2 28.03 53.42 -8.21
CA ASP A 2 28.54 52.37 -9.11
C ASP A 2 27.84 51.08 -8.63
N LYS A 3 27.14 50.32 -9.47
CA LYS A 3 27.61 49.17 -10.26
C LYS A 3 28.27 48.03 -9.44
N GLN A 4 27.60 46.86 -9.54
CA GLN A 4 28.05 45.44 -9.51
C GLN A 4 27.04 44.65 -8.66
N LYS A 5 26.15 43.76 -9.13
CA LYS A 5 26.08 42.75 -10.22
C LYS A 5 27.12 41.63 -10.10
N ALA A 6 26.57 40.41 -10.19
CA ALA A 6 27.18 39.09 -10.40
C ALA A 6 27.51 38.34 -9.09
N ASP A 7 27.18 37.06 -8.91
CA ASP A 7 27.34 36.00 -9.89
C ASP A 7 26.16 35.02 -10.04
N SER A 8 25.93 34.70 -11.31
CA SER A 8 25.34 33.48 -11.82
C SER A 8 26.32 32.30 -11.72
N SER A 9 25.75 31.09 -11.72
CA SER A 9 26.37 29.80 -12.11
C SER A 9 27.24 29.11 -11.06
N GLY A 10 26.96 27.82 -10.82
CA GLY A 10 27.91 26.97 -10.09
C GLY A 10 27.34 25.71 -9.43
N SER A 11 27.05 24.70 -10.24
CA SER A 11 27.06 23.28 -9.88
C SER A 11 25.97 22.70 -8.95
N THR A 12 25.38 21.64 -9.47
CA THR A 12 24.70 20.54 -8.81
C THR A 12 25.51 20.01 -7.60
N VAL A 13 25.35 20.63 -6.44
CA VAL A 13 25.67 19.98 -5.17
C VAL A 13 24.35 19.47 -4.65
N SER A 14 24.03 18.22 -4.94
CA SER A 14 23.02 17.49 -4.17
C SER A 14 23.39 17.67 -2.69
N ASP A 15 22.53 18.37 -1.95
CA ASP A 15 22.72 18.62 -0.51
C ASP A 15 23.03 17.29 0.19
N ILE A 16 24.12 17.26 0.97
CA ILE A 16 24.59 16.05 1.68
C ILE A 16 23.44 15.43 2.48
N PHE A 17 22.57 16.26 3.05
CA PHE A 17 21.38 15.81 3.76
C PHE A 17 20.44 15.01 2.85
N SER A 18 20.17 15.50 1.63
CA SER A 18 19.33 14.80 0.66
C SER A 18 19.95 13.46 0.25
N MET A 19 21.27 13.42 0.04
CA MET A 19 21.98 12.17 -0.26
C MET A 19 21.89 11.14 0.87
N LEU A 20 22.02 11.58 2.13
CA LEU A 20 21.87 10.70 3.30
C LEU A 20 20.45 10.13 3.40
N VAL A 21 19.43 10.96 3.19
CA VAL A 21 18.02 10.53 3.19
C VAL A 21 17.76 9.52 2.07
N GLU A 22 18.21 9.80 0.85
CA GLU A 22 18.07 8.89 -0.30
C GLU A 22 18.78 7.56 -0.06
N THR A 23 20.00 7.59 0.49
CA THR A 23 20.77 6.38 0.78
C THR A 23 20.07 5.53 1.83
N GLY A 24 19.59 6.15 2.91
CA GLY A 24 18.81 5.46 3.94
C GLY A 24 17.52 4.83 3.41
N GLN A 25 16.81 5.51 2.50
CA GLN A 25 15.63 4.95 1.84
C GLN A 25 15.95 3.75 0.95
N LYS A 26 17.03 3.84 0.15
CA LYS A 26 17.50 2.73 -0.70
C LYS A 26 17.91 1.51 0.13
N GLU A 27 18.62 1.72 1.23
CA GLU A 27 18.97 0.65 2.16
C GLU A 27 17.75 -0.01 2.79
N LYS A 28 16.76 0.79 3.24
CA LYS A 28 15.49 0.26 3.76
C LYS A 28 14.79 -0.60 2.71
N GLN A 29 14.71 -0.13 1.46
CA GLN A 29 14.06 -0.88 0.38
C GLN A 29 14.80 -2.18 0.07
N LYS A 30 16.13 -2.17 0.03
CA LYS A 30 16.95 -3.36 -0.20
C LYS A 30 16.74 -4.41 0.91
N ARG A 31 16.77 -3.98 2.18
CA ARG A 31 16.52 -4.88 3.33
C ARG A 31 15.12 -5.49 3.27
N ARG A 32 14.10 -4.71 2.90
CA ARG A 32 12.72 -5.22 2.72
C ARG A 32 12.64 -6.27 1.63
N GLN A 33 13.29 -6.04 0.48
CA GLN A 33 13.32 -7.01 -0.61
C GLN A 33 13.97 -8.33 -0.18
N GLU A 34 15.10 -8.26 0.54
CA GLU A 34 15.80 -9.44 1.07
C GLU A 34 14.93 -10.23 2.07
N LEU A 35 14.23 -9.54 2.98
CA LEU A 35 13.36 -10.17 3.98
C LEU A 35 12.09 -10.80 3.38
N LEU A 36 11.52 -10.20 2.33
CA LEU A 36 10.28 -10.66 1.71
C LEU A 36 10.50 -11.71 0.61
N ALA A 37 11.69 -11.78 0.00
CA ALA A 37 12.00 -12.71 -1.08
C ALA A 37 11.68 -14.19 -0.75
N PRO A 38 12.01 -14.72 0.45
CA PRO A 38 11.70 -16.11 0.79
C PRO A 38 10.19 -16.41 0.89
N LEU A 39 9.36 -15.39 1.13
CA LEU A 39 7.93 -15.54 1.30
C LEU A 39 7.19 -15.63 -0.05
N GLY A 40 7.85 -15.32 -1.17
CA GLY A 40 7.23 -15.33 -2.50
C GLY A 40 6.09 -14.31 -2.66
N VAL A 41 6.03 -13.32 -1.77
CA VAL A 41 4.95 -12.32 -1.75
C VAL A 41 5.31 -11.17 -2.68
N LYS A 42 4.39 -10.82 -3.58
CA LYS A 42 4.51 -9.63 -4.42
C LYS A 42 4.09 -8.38 -3.64
N GLU A 43 5.02 -7.45 -3.46
CA GLU A 43 4.74 -6.11 -2.92
C GLU A 43 4.14 -5.22 -4.03
N PHE A 44 3.06 -4.50 -3.72
CA PHE A 44 2.34 -3.63 -4.68
C PHE A 44 2.39 -2.14 -4.31
N PHE A 45 3.05 -1.80 -3.20
CA PHE A 45 3.02 -0.47 -2.61
C PHE A 45 4.45 0.02 -2.42
N VAL A 46 4.69 1.28 -2.80
CA VAL A 46 6.02 1.91 -2.70
C VAL A 46 6.31 2.41 -1.29
N ASP A 47 5.26 2.70 -0.52
CA ASP A 47 5.35 3.14 0.86
C ASP A 47 4.02 2.87 1.59
N GLY A 48 4.06 2.88 2.92
CA GLY A 48 2.87 2.73 3.72
C GLY A 48 3.13 2.88 5.21
N ARG A 49 2.04 2.90 5.96
CA ARG A 49 2.03 2.98 7.41
C ARG A 49 0.86 2.18 7.95
N ILE A 50 1.10 1.49 9.04
CA ILE A 50 0.08 0.81 9.84
C ILE A 50 0.10 1.39 11.25
N THR A 51 -1.08 1.63 11.81
CA THR A 51 -1.25 2.10 13.18
C THR A 51 -2.30 1.27 13.88
N ILE A 52 -2.05 0.89 15.12
CA ILE A 52 -2.98 0.15 15.97
C ILE A 52 -3.32 1.03 17.17
N ASP A 53 -4.60 1.30 17.39
CA ASP A 53 -5.07 1.96 18.60
C ASP A 53 -5.09 0.96 19.77
N LYS A 54 -4.16 1.17 20.69
CA LYS A 54 -3.96 0.36 21.88
C LYS A 54 -5.11 0.46 22.87
N ARG A 55 -5.91 1.54 22.83
CA ARG A 55 -7.04 1.75 23.75
C ARG A 55 -8.24 0.88 23.38
N THR A 56 -8.44 0.64 22.08
CA THR A 56 -9.58 -0.10 21.55
C THR A 56 -9.24 -1.57 21.25
N CYS A 57 -7.96 -1.88 21.03
CA CYS A 57 -7.49 -3.24 20.80
C CYS A 57 -7.84 -4.17 21.96
N LYS A 58 -8.67 -5.20 21.69
CA LYS A 58 -9.02 -6.26 22.67
C LYS A 58 -7.90 -7.27 22.93
N GLY A 59 -6.79 -7.10 22.22
CA GLY A 59 -5.50 -7.70 22.50
C GLY A 59 -5.47 -9.18 22.90
N VAL A 60 -4.89 -9.46 24.09
CA VAL A 60 -4.28 -10.71 24.57
C VAL A 60 -5.03 -12.00 24.21
N GLU A 61 -6.35 -11.94 24.12
CA GLU A 61 -7.24 -13.09 23.86
C GLU A 61 -7.67 -13.25 22.39
N CYS A 62 -7.50 -12.24 21.54
CA CYS A 62 -8.05 -12.22 20.18
C CYS A 62 -7.11 -12.84 19.12
N LYS A 63 -5.87 -12.34 18.99
CA LYS A 63 -4.83 -12.81 18.04
C LYS A 63 -5.26 -12.88 16.54
N LEU A 64 -6.44 -12.39 16.16
CA LEU A 64 -6.97 -12.54 14.79
C LEU A 64 -6.09 -11.86 13.74
N CYS A 65 -5.68 -10.61 13.97
CA CYS A 65 -4.83 -9.88 13.03
C CYS A 65 -3.43 -10.52 12.86
N ILE A 66 -2.89 -11.13 13.93
CA ILE A 66 -1.61 -11.85 13.91
C ILE A 66 -1.74 -13.10 13.04
N LYS A 67 -2.77 -13.92 13.29
CA LYS A 67 -3.03 -15.16 12.52
C LYS A 67 -3.31 -14.89 11.04
N ALA A 68 -3.96 -13.78 10.72
CA ALA A 68 -4.30 -13.40 9.36
C ALA A 68 -3.13 -12.76 8.58
N CYS A 69 -2.01 -12.43 9.24
CA CYS A 69 -0.91 -11.72 8.60
C CYS A 69 -0.10 -12.67 7.69
N PRO A 70 -0.07 -12.46 6.36
CA PRO A 70 0.60 -13.38 5.45
C PRO A 70 2.13 -13.37 5.56
N THR A 71 2.71 -12.33 6.16
CA THR A 71 4.15 -12.13 6.29
C THR A 71 4.65 -12.20 7.74
N ASN A 72 3.78 -12.56 8.69
CA ASN A 72 4.09 -12.57 10.12
C ASN A 72 4.64 -11.22 10.65
N ALA A 73 4.23 -10.10 10.05
CA ALA A 73 4.64 -8.77 10.46
C ALA A 73 4.04 -8.33 11.81
N LEU A 74 2.98 -8.99 12.28
CA LEU A 74 2.30 -8.68 13.54
C LEU A 74 2.64 -9.75 14.57
N TYR A 75 2.95 -9.35 15.80
CA TYR A 75 3.34 -10.26 16.88
C TYR A 75 2.86 -9.77 18.25
N TRP A 76 2.91 -10.63 19.27
CA TRP A 76 2.64 -10.22 20.65
C TRP A 76 3.88 -9.68 21.34
N ARG A 77 3.78 -8.48 21.90
CA ARG A 77 4.78 -7.97 22.85
C ARG A 77 4.51 -8.53 24.24
N SER A 78 5.57 -8.60 25.04
CA SER A 78 5.49 -8.93 26.47
C SER A 78 4.61 -7.97 27.26
N THR A 79 4.44 -6.73 26.78
CA THR A 79 3.57 -5.71 27.38
C THR A 79 2.08 -5.94 27.16
N GLY A 80 1.69 -6.99 26.42
CA GLY A 80 0.29 -7.24 26.07
C GLY A 80 -0.24 -6.38 24.92
N GLU A 81 0.66 -5.75 24.15
CA GLU A 81 0.34 -4.92 22.97
C GLU A 81 0.79 -5.58 21.65
N VAL A 82 0.03 -5.37 20.58
CA VAL A 82 0.39 -5.91 19.26
C VAL A 82 1.58 -5.12 18.74
N GLY A 83 2.69 -5.83 18.52
CA GLY A 83 3.87 -5.31 17.86
C GLY A 83 3.77 -5.42 16.34
N ILE A 84 4.48 -4.52 15.66
CA ILE A 84 4.56 -4.49 14.20
C ILE A 84 6.05 -4.47 13.83
N THR A 85 6.44 -5.38 12.95
CA THR A 85 7.72 -5.34 12.24
C THR A 85 7.46 -4.67 10.90
N GLU A 86 7.77 -3.38 10.80
CA GLU A 86 7.43 -2.58 9.62
C GLU A 86 8.04 -3.16 8.35
N GLU A 87 9.26 -3.68 8.40
CA GLU A 87 9.98 -4.27 7.26
C GLU A 87 9.25 -5.46 6.62
N LEU A 88 8.45 -6.18 7.40
CA LEU A 88 7.66 -7.33 6.91
C LEU A 88 6.24 -6.93 6.50
N CYS A 89 5.75 -5.75 6.89
CA CYS A 89 4.39 -5.33 6.60
C CYS A 89 4.25 -4.87 5.14
N ILE A 90 3.46 -5.60 4.35
CA ILE A 90 3.17 -5.31 2.93
C ILE A 90 1.88 -4.47 2.73
N TYR A 91 1.31 -3.94 3.82
CA TYR A 91 0.09 -3.11 3.79
C TYR A 91 -1.12 -3.74 3.06
N CYS A 92 -1.28 -5.07 3.15
CA CYS A 92 -2.30 -5.80 2.40
C CYS A 92 -3.75 -5.55 2.86
N GLY A 93 -3.96 -5.17 4.13
CA GLY A 93 -5.30 -4.96 4.70
C GLY A 93 -5.90 -6.17 5.43
N ALA A 94 -5.23 -7.33 5.44
CA ALA A 94 -5.73 -8.53 6.13
C ALA A 94 -6.03 -8.29 7.62
N CYS A 95 -5.20 -7.50 8.31
CA CYS A 95 -5.42 -7.16 9.72
C CYS A 95 -6.65 -6.28 9.95
N VAL A 96 -6.97 -5.36 9.04
CA VAL A 96 -8.19 -4.53 9.11
C VAL A 96 -9.43 -5.41 8.88
N LEU A 97 -9.39 -6.29 7.89
CA LEU A 97 -10.49 -7.21 7.60
C LEU A 97 -10.82 -8.17 8.75
N ASN A 98 -9.80 -8.59 9.51
CA ASN A 98 -9.95 -9.55 10.60
C ASN A 98 -10.09 -8.90 11.98
N CYS A 99 -9.98 -7.58 12.08
CA CYS A 99 -10.20 -6.90 13.35
C CYS A 99 -11.70 -6.85 13.63
N ILE A 100 -12.11 -7.35 14.79
CA ILE A 100 -13.51 -7.28 15.25
C ILE A 100 -13.91 -5.91 15.79
N VAL A 101 -12.93 -4.99 15.91
CA VAL A 101 -13.13 -3.62 16.37
C VAL A 101 -12.84 -2.69 15.21
N ASP A 102 -13.88 -2.04 14.70
CA ASP A 102 -13.72 -1.00 13.69
C ASP A 102 -12.80 0.11 14.21
N ASP A 103 -12.02 0.69 13.30
CA ASP A 103 -11.07 1.78 13.56
C ASP A 103 -9.90 1.46 14.52
N CYS A 104 -9.80 0.22 15.03
CA CYS A 104 -8.66 -0.19 15.85
C CYS A 104 -7.36 -0.27 15.03
N ILE A 105 -7.42 -0.68 13.77
CA ILE A 105 -6.25 -0.76 12.88
C ILE A 105 -6.50 0.14 11.68
N MET A 106 -5.58 1.04 11.40
CA MET A 106 -5.60 1.89 10.21
C MET A 106 -4.38 1.61 9.34
N ILE A 107 -4.61 1.49 8.04
CA ILE A 107 -3.55 1.38 7.04
C ILE A 107 -3.64 2.59 6.11
N MET A 108 -2.47 3.18 5.86
CA MET A 108 -2.22 4.09 4.75
C MET A 108 -1.19 3.43 3.83
N ARG A 109 -1.43 3.41 2.52
CA ARG A 109 -0.49 2.83 1.55
C ARG A 109 -0.47 3.65 0.26
N LYS A 110 0.71 3.75 -0.35
CA LYS A 110 0.95 4.49 -1.60
C LYS A 110 1.26 3.51 -2.73
N ARG A 111 0.53 3.63 -3.84
CA ARG A 111 0.78 2.86 -5.07
C ARG A 111 1.87 3.52 -5.93
N GLU A 112 2.39 2.76 -6.90
CA GLU A 112 3.35 3.25 -7.90
C GLU A 112 2.83 4.46 -8.69
N ASN A 113 1.52 4.50 -8.97
CA ASN A 113 0.88 5.63 -9.64
C ASN A 113 0.64 6.86 -8.73
N GLY A 114 1.18 6.85 -7.50
CA GLY A 114 1.05 7.94 -6.54
C GLY A 114 -0.26 7.99 -5.78
N VAL A 115 -1.25 7.15 -6.10
CA VAL A 115 -2.53 7.09 -5.38
C VAL A 115 -2.30 6.62 -3.95
N ILE A 116 -2.83 7.37 -2.99
CA ILE A 116 -2.79 7.05 -1.57
C ILE A 116 -4.14 6.47 -1.14
N GLU A 117 -4.09 5.32 -0.51
CA GLU A 117 -5.25 4.61 0.03
C GLU A 117 -5.22 4.66 1.55
N ARG A 118 -6.37 4.90 2.17
CA ARG A 118 -6.54 4.89 3.62
C ARG A 118 -7.82 4.15 3.99
N PHE A 119 -7.74 3.25 4.94
CA PHE A 119 -8.89 2.50 5.44
C PHE A 119 -8.61 1.94 6.83
N SER A 120 -9.68 1.82 7.61
CA SER A 120 -9.63 1.37 9.01
C SER A 120 -10.80 0.45 9.39
N THR A 121 -11.70 0.17 8.45
CA THR A 121 -12.83 -0.75 8.62
C THR A 121 -12.91 -1.75 7.46
N PRO A 122 -13.47 -2.96 7.68
CA PRO A 122 -13.68 -3.94 6.62
C PRO A 122 -14.54 -3.39 5.47
N ARG A 123 -15.53 -2.55 5.78
CA ARG A 123 -16.39 -1.91 4.79
C ARG A 123 -15.60 -0.97 3.88
N ALA A 124 -14.79 -0.07 4.44
CA ALA A 124 -13.99 0.87 3.66
C ALA A 124 -13.00 0.14 2.75
N PHE A 125 -12.33 -0.90 3.27
CA PHE A 125 -11.40 -1.71 2.49
C PHE A 125 -12.10 -2.45 1.34
N THR A 126 -13.22 -3.12 1.62
CA THR A 126 -13.98 -3.86 0.62
C THR A 126 -14.52 -2.94 -0.48
N MET A 127 -15.02 -1.76 -0.13
CA MET A 127 -15.46 -0.76 -1.11
C MET A 127 -14.32 -0.28 -2.02
N LEU A 128 -13.13 -0.04 -1.45
CA LEU A 128 -11.94 0.34 -2.21
C LEU A 128 -11.55 -0.76 -3.22
N GLU A 129 -11.44 -2.00 -2.78
CA GLU A 129 -11.08 -3.13 -3.65
C GLU A 129 -12.14 -3.37 -4.73
N HIS A 130 -13.43 -3.23 -4.41
CA HIS A 130 -14.50 -3.31 -5.42
C HIS A 130 -14.38 -2.22 -6.49
N SER A 131 -14.06 -0.98 -6.10
CA SER A 131 -13.85 0.12 -7.04
C SER A 131 -12.66 -0.12 -7.96
N ILE A 132 -11.54 -0.61 -7.41
CA ILE A 132 -10.36 -1.02 -8.19
C ILE A 132 -10.71 -2.13 -9.18
N ASN A 133 -11.40 -3.17 -8.70
CA ASN A 133 -11.78 -4.31 -9.53
C ASN A 133 -12.83 -3.95 -10.58
N ALA A 134 -13.72 -2.99 -10.32
CA ALA A 134 -14.63 -2.46 -11.33
C ALA A 134 -13.87 -1.77 -12.49
N ARG A 135 -12.86 -0.94 -12.18
CA ARG A 135 -12.02 -0.30 -13.20
C ARG A 135 -11.25 -1.32 -14.03
N LYS A 136 -10.59 -2.29 -13.38
CA LYS A 136 -9.86 -3.36 -14.07
C LYS A 136 -10.78 -4.19 -14.98
N ARG A 137 -12.01 -4.50 -14.54
CA ARG A 137 -13.00 -5.21 -15.37
C ARG A 137 -13.36 -4.38 -16.60
N LEU A 138 -13.59 -3.08 -16.44
CA LEU A 138 -13.89 -2.18 -17.56
C LEU A 138 -12.72 -2.08 -18.55
N GLU A 139 -11.48 -1.96 -18.05
CA GLU A 139 -10.27 -1.97 -18.88
C GLU A 139 -10.14 -3.27 -19.67
N ARG A 140 -10.40 -4.42 -19.04
CA ARG A 140 -10.37 -5.74 -19.71
C ARG A 140 -11.45 -5.84 -20.77
N VAL A 141 -12.67 -5.39 -20.49
CA VAL A 141 -13.76 -5.37 -21.48
C VAL A 141 -13.38 -4.50 -22.67
N ARG A 142 -12.86 -3.29 -22.45
CA ARG A 142 -12.41 -2.38 -23.52
C ARG A 142 -11.23 -2.95 -24.32
N ALA A 143 -10.34 -3.71 -23.70
CA ALA A 143 -9.23 -4.35 -24.40
C ALA A 143 -9.69 -5.47 -25.35
N VAL A 144 -10.73 -6.22 -24.97
CA VAL A 144 -11.30 -7.30 -25.80
C VAL A 144 -12.29 -6.75 -26.83
N PHE A 145 -13.11 -5.79 -26.43
CA PHE A 145 -14.13 -5.13 -27.24
C PHE A 145 -13.91 -3.61 -27.20
N PRO A 146 -13.04 -3.07 -28.08
CA PRO A 146 -12.76 -1.64 -28.13
C PRO A 146 -14.02 -0.80 -28.40
N THR A 147 -14.91 -1.32 -29.25
CA THR A 147 -16.19 -0.71 -29.57
C THR A 147 -17.37 -1.62 -29.28
N VAL A 148 -18.56 -1.03 -29.15
CA VAL A 148 -19.82 -1.77 -29.04
C VAL A 148 -20.06 -2.62 -30.30
N ALA A 149 -19.65 -2.14 -31.47
CA ALA A 149 -19.78 -2.88 -32.73
C ALA A 149 -18.96 -4.19 -32.71
N ASP A 150 -17.76 -4.17 -32.13
CA ASP A 150 -16.91 -5.37 -32.00
C ASP A 150 -17.58 -6.43 -31.13
N TYR A 151 -18.21 -6.00 -30.02
CA TYR A 151 -18.99 -6.88 -29.16
C TYR A 151 -20.19 -7.49 -29.91
N LEU A 152 -20.99 -6.65 -30.56
CA LEU A 152 -22.19 -7.10 -31.30
C LEU A 152 -21.85 -7.99 -32.50
N LYS A 153 -20.67 -7.86 -33.11
CA LYS A 153 -20.21 -8.74 -34.19
C LYS A 153 -20.04 -10.19 -33.72
N LEU A 154 -19.53 -10.38 -32.51
CA LEU A 154 -19.29 -11.69 -31.88
C LEU A 154 -20.54 -12.24 -31.19
N TYR A 155 -21.29 -11.37 -30.51
CA TYR A 155 -22.48 -11.74 -29.75
C TYR A 155 -23.71 -11.06 -30.34
N LYS A 156 -24.04 -11.41 -31.59
CA LYS A 156 -25.30 -10.98 -32.19
C LYS A 156 -26.45 -11.50 -31.33
N PRO A 157 -27.39 -10.64 -30.91
CA PRO A 157 -28.63 -11.11 -30.32
C PRO A 157 -29.30 -12.06 -31.34
N MET A 158 -29.69 -13.26 -30.92
CA MET A 158 -30.58 -14.08 -31.75
C MET A 158 -31.86 -13.28 -31.93
N MET A 159 -32.12 -12.83 -33.16
CA MET A 159 -33.41 -12.22 -33.49
C MET A 159 -34.44 -13.35 -33.44
N THR A 160 -35.29 -13.35 -32.41
CA THR A 160 -36.56 -14.08 -32.36
C THR A 160 -37.58 -13.42 -33.27
#